data_AF-A0A9J6FRK7-F1
#
_entry.id   AF-A0A9J6FRK7-F1
#
_cell.length_a   1.000
_cell.length_b   1.000
_cell.length_c   1.000
_cell.angle_alpha   90.00
_cell.angle_beta   90.00
_cell.angle_gamma   90.00
#
_symmetry.space_group_name_H-M   'P 1'
#
loop_
_entity.id
_entity.type
_entity.pdbx_description
1 polymer ?
#
loop_
_entity_poly.entity_id
_entity_poly.type
_entity_poly.pdbx_seq_one_letter_code
_entity_poly.pdbx_strand_id
1 'polypeptide(L)'
;MNRRKAPRSLRTEWLRQARLYRDCLFVRVSQCEKAATAKVKWREYCRLINWTTESQWQTTLGFLRSAQPDKTPRSGNQVHVIGDAALPDHARRVLQLGPKYAMEPKKSAAEQLGMVRDVSRLASEDEGDMCVSQGVDVLAHSECSKDSVSLGKVSTSLVQLGLCVLPADKEGGFAVLPNDVFKRKASEAVDVLFARNDKVTLRMVKRRAKNLCEQLNLTSLTHSISNSKKCSLDLLFAAKTHKVGTPLRVIVSETGAWQNSVALFYRRGSTN
;
A
#
# COMPACT_ATOMS: atom_id res chain seq x y z
N MET A 1 13.80 15.28 7.80
CA MET A 1 14.38 14.02 8.33
C MET A 1 13.26 13.11 8.85
N ASN A 2 13.09 11.92 8.27
CA ASN A 2 11.91 11.09 8.47
C ASN A 2 11.97 10.39 9.85
N ARG A 3 11.26 10.92 10.85
CA ARG A 3 11.48 10.65 12.30
C ARG A 3 11.21 9.21 12.77
N ARG A 4 10.56 8.36 11.95
CA ARG A 4 10.47 6.91 12.18
C ARG A 4 11.76 6.16 11.81
N LYS A 5 12.66 6.78 11.05
CA LYS A 5 13.93 6.17 10.61
C LYS A 5 15.02 6.23 11.68
N ALA A 6 15.04 7.24 12.55
CA ALA A 6 16.12 7.42 13.53
C ALA A 6 16.25 6.28 14.56
N PRO A 7 15.16 5.76 15.18
CA PRO A 7 15.29 4.60 16.06
C PRO A 7 15.64 3.33 15.30
N ARG A 8 15.21 3.21 14.02
CA ARG A 8 15.53 2.05 13.19
C ARG A 8 17.00 2.05 12.77
N SER A 9 17.55 3.18 12.30
CA SER A 9 18.96 3.29 11.94
C SER A 9 19.87 3.08 13.14
N LEU A 10 19.50 3.61 14.31
CA LEU A 10 20.23 3.36 15.56
C LEU A 10 20.16 1.89 15.98
N ARG A 11 18.98 1.24 15.89
CA ARG A 11 18.86 -0.19 16.18
C ARG A 11 19.70 -1.03 15.21
N THR A 12 19.69 -0.70 13.92
CA THR A 12 20.48 -1.41 12.91
C THR A 12 21.97 -1.30 13.18
N GLU A 13 22.47 -0.10 13.51
CA GLU A 13 23.88 0.09 13.87
C GLU A 13 24.23 -0.60 15.19
N TRP A 14 23.34 -0.56 16.19
CA TRP A 14 23.52 -1.28 17.45
C TRP A 14 23.65 -2.79 17.26
N LEU A 15 22.77 -3.38 16.44
CA LEU A 15 22.83 -4.80 16.07
C LEU A 15 24.09 -5.13 15.25
N ARG A 16 24.55 -4.21 14.39
CA ARG A 16 25.80 -4.36 13.66
C ARG A 16 27.00 -4.44 14.60
N GLN A 17 27.07 -3.58 15.60
CA GLN A 17 28.13 -3.62 16.63
C GLN A 17 28.09 -4.93 17.42
N ALA A 18 26.89 -5.40 17.79
CA ALA A 18 26.72 -6.68 18.47
C ALA A 18 27.18 -7.88 17.61
N ARG A 19 26.93 -7.86 16.29
CA ARG A 19 27.44 -8.86 15.34
C ARG A 19 28.96 -8.83 15.25
N LEU A 20 29.56 -7.64 15.10
CA LEU A 20 31.03 -7.50 15.07
C LEU A 20 31.66 -8.07 16.35
N TYR A 21 31.11 -7.72 17.51
CA TYR A 21 31.59 -8.25 18.79
C TYR A 21 31.46 -9.77 18.88
N ARG A 22 30.32 -10.31 18.42
CA ARG A 22 30.08 -11.75 18.32
C ARG A 22 31.18 -12.40 17.46
N ASP A 23 31.45 -11.88 16.26
CA ASP A 23 32.47 -12.43 15.36
C ASP A 23 33.87 -12.43 15.98
N CYS A 24 34.28 -11.34 16.63
CA CYS A 24 35.56 -11.27 17.35
C CYS A 24 35.63 -12.31 18.48
N LEU A 25 34.53 -12.47 19.23
CA LEU A 25 34.45 -13.43 20.32
C LEU A 25 34.50 -14.88 19.81
N PHE A 26 33.89 -15.17 18.66
CA PHE A 26 33.95 -16.49 18.03
C PHE A 26 35.38 -16.90 17.73
N VAL A 27 36.15 -16.00 17.11
CA VAL A 27 37.56 -16.23 16.78
C VAL A 27 38.35 -16.52 18.05
N ARG A 28 38.14 -15.72 19.11
CA ARG A 28 38.85 -15.89 20.38
C ARG A 28 38.51 -17.22 21.07
N VAL A 29 37.23 -17.58 21.14
CA VAL A 29 36.78 -18.84 21.77
C VAL A 29 37.30 -20.04 20.99
N SER A 30 37.35 -19.95 19.66
CA SER A 30 37.87 -21.02 18.80
C SER A 30 39.38 -21.23 18.94
N GLN A 31 40.13 -20.18 19.29
CA GLN A 31 41.58 -20.25 19.50
C GLN A 31 41.97 -20.75 20.90
N CYS A 32 41.16 -20.49 21.92
CA CYS A 32 41.53 -20.74 23.31
C CYS A 32 40.97 -22.04 23.91
N GLU A 33 40.02 -22.70 23.23
CA GLU A 33 39.26 -23.82 23.80
C GLU A 33 39.29 -25.05 22.90
N LYS A 34 39.18 -26.25 23.49
CA LYS A 34 38.95 -27.49 22.75
C LYS A 34 37.60 -27.41 22.03
N ALA A 35 37.50 -27.96 20.82
CA ALA A 35 36.34 -27.80 19.92
C ALA A 35 34.96 -28.08 20.56
N ALA A 36 34.84 -29.11 21.40
CA ALA A 36 33.60 -29.42 22.10
C ALA A 36 33.19 -28.34 23.12
N THR A 37 34.15 -27.86 23.92
CA THR A 37 33.96 -26.81 24.93
C THR A 37 33.73 -25.44 24.28
N ALA A 38 34.45 -25.15 23.19
CA ALA A 38 34.31 -23.94 22.39
C ALA A 38 32.86 -23.76 21.91
N LYS A 39 32.23 -24.84 21.40
CA LYS A 39 30.84 -24.82 20.90
C LYS A 39 29.79 -24.58 22.00
N VAL A 40 30.04 -25.04 23.22
CA VAL A 40 29.14 -24.81 24.36
C VAL A 40 29.27 -23.37 24.85
N LYS A 41 30.50 -22.92 25.14
CA LYS A 41 30.80 -21.54 25.55
C LYS A 41 30.30 -20.51 24.52
N TRP A 42 30.49 -20.80 23.23
CA TRP A 42 30.00 -19.95 22.16
C TRP A 42 28.48 -19.75 22.21
N ARG A 43 27.72 -20.82 22.44
CA ARG A 43 26.25 -20.74 22.55
C ARG A 43 25.81 -19.92 23.75
N GLU A 44 26.50 -20.08 24.89
CA GLU A 44 26.23 -19.28 26.09
C GLU A 44 26.51 -17.80 25.86
N TYR A 45 27.66 -17.47 25.25
CA TYR A 45 27.96 -16.09 24.89
C TYR A 45 26.98 -15.51 23.89
N CYS A 46 26.53 -16.28 22.90
CA CYS A 46 25.49 -15.82 21.98
C CYS A 46 24.19 -15.47 22.69
N ARG A 47 23.77 -16.28 23.67
CA ARG A 47 22.59 -15.99 24.50
C ARG A 47 22.80 -14.74 25.34
N LEU A 48 23.95 -14.60 25.99
CA LEU A 48 24.28 -13.45 26.81
C LEU A 48 24.31 -12.17 25.97
N ILE A 49 25.00 -12.18 24.82
CA ILE A 49 25.04 -11.04 23.90
C ILE A 49 23.64 -10.65 23.46
N ASN A 50 22.80 -11.60 23.03
CA ASN A 50 21.42 -11.30 22.63
C ASN A 50 20.62 -10.67 23.77
N TRP A 51 20.70 -11.25 24.96
CA TRP A 51 19.98 -10.76 26.13
C TRP A 51 20.43 -9.35 26.54
N THR A 52 21.73 -9.13 26.67
CA THR A 52 22.29 -7.84 27.08
C THR A 52 22.03 -6.76 26.03
N THR A 53 22.19 -7.09 24.75
CA THR A 53 21.95 -6.17 23.63
C THR A 53 20.50 -5.71 23.59
N GLU A 54 19.54 -6.64 23.72
CA GLU A 54 18.13 -6.29 23.73
C GLU A 54 17.74 -5.54 25.02
N SER A 55 18.26 -5.93 26.18
CA SER A 55 18.02 -5.23 27.46
C SER A 55 18.51 -3.78 27.44
N GLN A 56 19.74 -3.54 26.95
CA GLN A 56 20.29 -2.20 26.77
C GLN A 56 19.53 -1.41 25.71
N TRP A 57 19.12 -2.06 24.62
CA TRP A 57 18.27 -1.43 23.62
C TRP A 57 16.94 -0.98 24.21
N GLN A 58 16.24 -1.82 24.98
CA GLN A 58 14.97 -1.45 25.61
C GLN A 58 15.13 -0.28 26.60
N THR A 59 16.21 -0.26 27.37
CA THR A 59 16.55 0.85 28.28
C THR A 59 16.76 2.15 27.51
N THR A 60 17.59 2.10 26.46
CA THR A 60 17.88 3.24 25.59
C THR A 60 16.64 3.70 24.82
N LEU A 61 15.81 2.76 24.37
CA LEU A 61 14.57 3.02 23.66
C LEU A 61 13.55 3.72 24.56
N GLY A 62 13.50 3.40 25.85
CA GLY A 62 12.71 4.14 26.85
C GLY A 62 13.08 5.62 26.86
N PHE A 63 14.37 5.91 26.98
CA PHE A 63 14.90 7.29 26.93
C PHE A 63 14.64 7.98 25.58
N LEU A 64 14.87 7.29 24.46
CA LEU A 64 14.61 7.83 23.13
C LEU A 64 13.12 8.10 22.89
N ARG A 65 12.23 7.30 23.49
CA ARG A 65 10.77 7.50 23.44
C ARG A 65 10.34 8.67 24.32
N SER A 66 10.88 8.81 25.53
CA SER A 66 10.57 9.93 26.42
C SER A 66 11.13 11.27 25.91
N ALA A 67 12.23 11.24 25.16
CA ALA A 67 12.78 12.42 24.50
C ALA A 67 12.03 12.80 23.21
N GLN A 68 11.07 11.98 22.75
CA GLN A 68 10.18 12.41 21.67
C GLN A 68 9.13 13.36 22.23
N PRO A 69 8.91 14.54 21.60
CA PRO A 69 7.78 15.38 21.96
C PRO A 69 6.49 14.56 21.80
N ASP A 70 5.58 14.68 22.77
CA ASP A 70 4.29 14.02 22.72
C ASP A 70 3.65 14.24 21.36
N LYS A 71 3.41 13.14 20.65
CA LYS A 71 2.60 13.21 19.45
C LYS A 71 1.22 13.58 19.94
N THR A 72 0.74 14.77 19.58
CA THR A 72 -0.70 14.98 19.51
C THR A 72 -1.26 13.78 18.73
N PRO A 73 -2.16 12.98 19.31
CA PRO A 73 -2.74 11.86 18.60
C PRO A 73 -3.28 12.45 17.30
N ARG A 74 -2.79 11.94 16.16
CA ARG A 74 -3.34 12.37 14.88
C ARG A 74 -4.83 12.14 14.99
N SER A 75 -5.61 13.22 15.07
CA SER A 75 -7.05 13.12 14.92
C SER A 75 -7.26 12.31 13.65
N GLY A 76 -7.98 11.19 13.73
CA GLY A 76 -8.25 10.36 12.57
C GLY A 76 -8.74 11.21 11.40
N ASN A 77 -8.52 10.77 10.17
CA ASN A 77 -8.95 11.53 9.00
C ASN A 77 -10.44 11.86 9.11
N GLN A 78 -10.81 13.07 8.73
CA GLN A 78 -12.21 13.49 8.77
C GLN A 78 -13.03 12.62 7.82
N VAL A 79 -14.14 12.07 8.34
CA VAL A 79 -15.12 11.34 7.54
C VAL A 79 -16.31 12.25 7.33
N HIS A 80 -16.54 12.66 6.09
CA HIS A 80 -17.60 13.59 5.72
C HIS A 80 -18.88 12.78 5.48
N VAL A 81 -19.92 13.03 6.25
CA VAL A 81 -21.24 12.43 6.02
C VAL A 81 -22.07 13.46 5.25
N ILE A 82 -22.53 13.10 4.06
CA ILE A 82 -23.29 13.99 3.17
C ILE A 82 -24.75 13.56 3.16
N GLY A 83 -25.64 14.52 3.45
CA GLY A 83 -27.07 14.24 3.64
C GLY A 83 -27.36 13.55 4.97
N ASP A 84 -28.51 12.89 5.07
CA ASP A 84 -29.02 12.33 6.33
C ASP A 84 -28.53 10.89 6.59
N ALA A 85 -27.33 10.54 6.09
CA ALA A 85 -26.78 9.20 6.25
C ALA A 85 -26.39 8.91 7.71
N ALA A 86 -26.94 7.84 8.29
CA ALA A 86 -26.49 7.32 9.57
C ALA A 86 -25.29 6.38 9.36
N LEU A 87 -24.08 6.82 9.73
CA LEU A 87 -22.86 6.02 9.66
C LEU A 87 -22.56 5.36 11.03
N PRO A 88 -22.58 4.02 11.14
CA PRO A 88 -22.24 3.33 12.38
C PRO A 88 -20.81 3.61 12.86
N ASP A 89 -20.59 3.62 14.17
CA ASP A 89 -19.30 3.97 14.77
C ASP A 89 -18.16 3.03 14.37
N HIS A 90 -18.45 1.73 14.21
CA HIS A 90 -17.43 0.78 13.76
C HIS A 90 -16.96 1.08 12.33
N ALA A 91 -17.87 1.47 11.43
CA ALA A 91 -17.53 1.88 10.08
C ALA A 91 -16.79 3.22 10.08
N ARG A 92 -17.23 4.18 10.90
CA ARG A 92 -16.58 5.48 11.07
C ARG A 92 -15.11 5.34 11.49
N ARG A 93 -14.84 4.54 12.54
CA ARG A 93 -13.48 4.31 13.04
C ARG A 93 -12.55 3.76 11.96
N VAL A 94 -13.05 2.85 11.11
CA VAL A 94 -12.27 2.28 10.01
C VAL A 94 -12.03 3.31 8.90
N LEU A 95 -13.05 4.07 8.52
CA LEU A 95 -12.90 5.12 7.50
C LEU A 95 -11.97 6.26 7.95
N GLN A 96 -11.92 6.56 9.25
CA GLN A 96 -10.96 7.52 9.82
C GLN A 96 -9.49 7.13 9.61
N LEU A 97 -9.19 5.86 9.36
CA LEU A 97 -7.85 5.42 8.98
C LEU A 97 -7.43 6.00 7.61
N GLY A 98 -8.40 6.28 6.75
CA GLY A 98 -8.24 6.95 5.45
C GLY A 98 -7.86 6.03 4.29
N PRO A 99 -7.85 6.58 3.06
CA PRO A 99 -7.68 5.81 1.82
C PRO A 99 -6.27 5.24 1.63
N LYS A 100 -5.28 5.74 2.37
CA LYS A 100 -3.90 5.25 2.34
C LYS A 100 -3.60 4.27 3.47
N TYR A 101 -4.58 3.95 4.30
CA TYR A 101 -4.39 2.93 5.32
C TYR A 101 -4.25 1.58 4.65
N ALA A 102 -3.10 0.95 4.86
CA ALA A 102 -2.83 -0.41 4.45
C ALA A 102 -2.81 -1.29 5.69
N MET A 103 -3.56 -2.39 5.65
CA MET A 103 -3.39 -3.45 6.63
C MET A 103 -2.10 -4.21 6.30
N GLU A 104 -1.39 -4.62 7.33
CA GLU A 104 -0.26 -5.52 7.16
C GLU A 104 -0.77 -6.85 6.59
N PRO A 105 -0.24 -7.32 5.44
CA PRO A 105 -0.67 -8.58 4.87
C PRO A 105 -0.32 -9.71 5.84
N LYS A 106 -1.29 -10.61 6.09
CA LYS A 106 -1.06 -11.83 6.87
C LYS A 106 -0.12 -12.74 6.08
N LYS A 107 1.17 -12.69 6.39
CA LYS A 107 2.18 -13.58 5.81
C LYS A 107 2.70 -14.52 6.89
N SER A 108 2.83 -15.78 6.54
CA SER A 108 3.54 -16.76 7.36
C SER A 108 5.01 -16.38 7.50
N ALA A 109 5.67 -16.88 8.54
CA ALA A 109 7.10 -16.65 8.74
C ALA A 109 7.93 -17.14 7.53
N ALA A 110 7.51 -18.25 6.89
CA ALA A 110 8.16 -18.77 5.69
C ALA A 110 8.02 -17.81 4.49
N GLU A 111 6.84 -17.24 4.26
CA GLU A 111 6.63 -16.25 3.20
C GLU A 111 7.40 -14.96 3.46
N GLN A 112 7.44 -14.49 4.71
CA GLN A 112 8.23 -13.32 5.09
C GLN A 112 9.73 -13.54 4.84
N LEU A 113 10.25 -14.73 5.20
CA LEU A 113 11.63 -15.11 4.92
C LEU A 113 11.90 -15.22 3.41
N GLY A 114 10.95 -15.76 2.64
CA GLY A 114 11.00 -15.80 1.18
C GLY A 114 11.18 -14.39 0.59
N MET A 115 10.38 -13.43 1.05
CA MET A 115 10.50 -12.03 0.61
C MET A 115 11.85 -11.42 0.94
N VAL A 116 12.39 -11.67 2.14
CA VAL A 116 13.72 -11.19 2.53
C VAL A 116 14.76 -11.72 1.54
N ARG A 117 14.69 -13.00 1.19
CA ARG A 117 15.60 -13.61 0.21
C ARG A 117 15.43 -13.02 -1.19
N ASP A 118 14.20 -12.80 -1.64
CA ASP A 118 13.92 -12.19 -2.94
C ASP A 118 14.49 -10.78 -3.05
N VAL A 119 14.34 -9.97 -2.00
CA VAL A 119 14.94 -8.62 -1.95
C VAL A 119 16.46 -8.71 -1.90
N SER A 120 17.02 -9.64 -1.14
CA SER A 120 18.47 -9.80 -1.01
C SER A 120 19.14 -10.19 -2.33
N ARG A 121 18.43 -10.91 -3.22
CA ARG A 121 18.92 -11.22 -4.57
C ARG A 121 19.06 -10.01 -5.49
N LEU A 122 18.46 -8.88 -5.13
CA LEU A 122 18.61 -7.62 -5.86
C LEU A 122 19.77 -6.77 -5.32
N ALA A 123 20.37 -7.16 -4.20
CA ALA A 123 21.57 -6.53 -3.68
C ALA A 123 22.81 -7.00 -4.47
N SER A 124 23.91 -6.25 -4.39
CA SER A 124 25.20 -6.70 -4.91
C SER A 124 25.66 -7.98 -4.22
N GLU A 125 26.53 -8.77 -4.88
CA GLU A 125 27.04 -10.03 -4.33
C GLU A 125 27.65 -9.86 -2.92
N ASP A 126 28.32 -8.73 -2.67
CA ASP A 126 28.95 -8.42 -1.39
C ASP A 126 27.94 -8.08 -0.27
N GLU A 127 26.71 -7.67 -0.62
CA GLU A 127 25.70 -7.21 0.33
C GLU A 127 24.56 -8.20 0.54
N GLY A 128 24.46 -9.25 -0.29
CA GLY A 128 23.38 -10.24 -0.27
C GLY A 128 23.22 -10.93 1.08
N ASP A 129 24.31 -11.49 1.62
CA ASP A 129 24.31 -12.20 2.91
C ASP A 129 23.99 -11.25 4.08
N MET A 130 24.48 -10.01 4.01
CA MET A 130 24.17 -8.98 4.98
C MET A 130 22.68 -8.60 4.92
N CYS A 131 22.10 -8.45 3.73
CA CYS A 131 20.67 -8.19 3.54
C CYS A 131 19.80 -9.32 4.14
N VAL A 132 20.17 -10.58 3.89
CA VAL A 132 19.45 -11.73 4.47
C VAL A 132 19.52 -11.70 5.99
N SER A 133 20.73 -11.55 6.55
CA SER A 133 20.96 -11.53 8.00
C SER A 133 20.17 -10.40 8.68
N GLN A 134 20.25 -9.18 8.15
CA GLN A 134 19.48 -8.05 8.67
C GLN A 134 17.96 -8.24 8.53
N GLY A 135 17.51 -8.80 7.41
CA GLY A 135 16.08 -9.09 7.20
C GLY A 135 15.54 -10.13 8.16
N VAL A 136 16.28 -11.21 8.42
CA VAL A 136 15.93 -12.25 9.40
C VAL A 136 15.87 -11.66 10.81
N ASP A 137 16.85 -10.85 11.19
CA ASP A 137 16.87 -10.18 12.49
C ASP A 137 15.64 -9.27 12.66
N VAL A 138 15.25 -8.51 11.63
CA VAL A 138 14.04 -7.69 11.66
C VAL A 138 12.79 -8.55 11.85
N LEU A 139 12.66 -9.66 11.14
CA LEU A 139 11.52 -10.57 11.26
C LEU A 139 11.42 -11.19 12.66
N ALA A 140 12.55 -11.62 13.22
CA ALA A 140 12.60 -12.25 14.56
C ALA A 140 12.15 -11.30 15.68
N HIS A 141 12.25 -9.98 15.47
CA HIS A 141 11.88 -8.95 16.44
C HIS A 141 10.65 -8.12 16.00
N SER A 142 9.97 -8.53 14.94
CA SER A 142 8.73 -7.87 14.49
C SER A 142 7.54 -8.50 15.20
N GLU A 143 6.85 -7.71 16.01
CA GLU A 143 5.57 -8.12 16.57
C GLU A 143 4.53 -8.13 15.46
N CYS A 144 3.92 -9.28 15.20
CA CYS A 144 2.81 -9.39 14.28
C CYS A 144 1.62 -8.62 14.89
N SER A 145 1.16 -7.56 14.24
CA SER A 145 0.03 -6.76 14.73
C SER A 145 -1.21 -7.64 14.90
N LYS A 146 -1.72 -7.74 16.13
CA LYS A 146 -2.92 -8.53 16.47
C LYS A 146 -4.21 -7.83 16.04
N ASP A 147 -4.14 -6.54 15.73
CA ASP A 147 -5.31 -5.74 15.40
C ASP A 147 -5.69 -5.90 13.93
N SER A 148 -6.53 -6.90 13.64
CA SER A 148 -7.14 -7.05 12.32
C SER A 148 -8.42 -6.23 12.23
N VAL A 149 -8.42 -5.18 11.42
CA VAL A 149 -9.64 -4.45 11.08
C VAL A 149 -10.51 -5.32 10.16
N SER A 150 -11.75 -5.58 10.56
CA SER A 150 -12.67 -6.38 9.74
C SER A 150 -13.32 -5.52 8.64
N LEU A 151 -12.59 -5.29 7.55
CA LEU A 151 -13.09 -4.54 6.38
C LEU A 151 -14.35 -5.20 5.77
N GLY A 152 -14.43 -6.52 5.79
CA GLY A 152 -15.59 -7.27 5.29
C GLY A 152 -16.88 -6.87 6.01
N LYS A 153 -16.86 -6.83 7.35
CA LYS A 153 -18.02 -6.41 8.15
C LYS A 153 -18.43 -4.97 7.84
N VAL A 154 -17.46 -4.06 7.75
CA VAL A 154 -17.72 -2.65 7.41
C VAL A 154 -18.35 -2.52 6.01
N SER A 155 -17.79 -3.22 5.02
CA SER A 155 -18.32 -3.25 3.66
C SER A 155 -19.77 -3.75 3.62
N THR A 156 -20.05 -4.89 4.26
CA THR A 156 -21.41 -5.45 4.34
C THR A 156 -22.38 -4.48 5.03
N SER A 157 -21.99 -3.86 6.15
CA SER A 157 -22.82 -2.86 6.82
C SER A 157 -23.13 -1.66 5.94
N LEU A 158 -22.15 -1.12 5.22
CA LEU A 158 -22.35 0.02 4.33
C LEU A 158 -23.30 -0.32 3.18
N VAL A 159 -23.15 -1.51 2.58
CA VAL A 159 -24.05 -1.99 1.52
C VAL A 159 -25.48 -2.17 2.04
N GLN A 160 -25.65 -2.76 3.23
CA GLN A 160 -26.97 -2.95 3.86
C GLN A 160 -27.67 -1.63 4.16
N LEU A 161 -26.92 -0.61 4.58
CA LEU A 161 -27.43 0.74 4.83
C LEU A 161 -27.64 1.57 3.54
N GLY A 162 -27.35 1.00 2.37
CA GLY A 162 -27.46 1.72 1.11
C GLY A 162 -26.51 2.91 1.01
N LEU A 163 -25.33 2.83 1.64
CA LEU A 163 -24.33 3.90 1.68
C LEU A 163 -23.25 3.67 0.62
N CYS A 164 -22.88 4.75 -0.04
CA CYS A 164 -21.73 4.84 -0.94
C CYS A 164 -20.57 5.53 -0.22
N VAL A 165 -19.34 5.05 -0.45
CA VAL A 165 -18.13 5.65 0.08
C VAL A 165 -17.26 6.14 -1.07
N LEU A 166 -16.88 7.42 -1.03
CA LEU A 166 -16.04 8.06 -2.02
C LEU A 166 -14.78 8.63 -1.36
N PRO A 167 -13.62 8.65 -2.04
CA PRO A 167 -12.46 9.38 -1.54
C PRO A 167 -12.75 10.89 -1.52
N ALA A 168 -12.28 11.56 -0.47
CA ALA A 168 -12.22 13.01 -0.41
C ALA A 168 -11.06 13.52 -1.27
N ASP A 169 -11.33 14.42 -2.21
CA ASP A 169 -10.40 14.82 -3.28
C ASP A 169 -9.08 15.40 -2.77
N LYS A 170 -9.12 16.39 -1.86
CA LYS A 170 -7.93 17.12 -1.39
C LYS A 170 -7.61 16.93 0.08
N GLU A 171 -8.59 16.58 0.89
CA GLU A 171 -8.49 16.62 2.35
C GLU A 171 -7.93 15.33 2.94
N GLY A 172 -7.83 14.25 2.14
CA GLY A 172 -7.33 12.96 2.60
C GLY A 172 -8.31 12.32 3.57
N GLY A 173 -9.26 11.56 3.05
CA GLY A 173 -10.31 10.95 3.86
C GLY A 173 -11.38 10.33 2.98
N PHE A 174 -12.55 10.11 3.56
CA PHE A 174 -13.70 9.57 2.86
C PHE A 174 -14.93 10.46 3.04
N ALA A 175 -15.75 10.52 1.99
CA ALA A 175 -17.10 11.00 2.04
C ALA A 175 -18.06 9.81 1.98
N VAL A 176 -19.08 9.82 2.83
CA VAL A 176 -20.13 8.80 2.88
C VAL A 176 -21.45 9.48 2.57
N LEU A 177 -22.22 8.88 1.67
CA LEU A 177 -23.51 9.42 1.23
C LEU A 177 -24.48 8.29 0.88
N PRO A 178 -25.79 8.51 0.99
CA PRO A 178 -26.79 7.55 0.50
C PRO A 178 -26.65 7.28 -1.00
N ASN A 179 -26.99 6.06 -1.44
CA ASN A 179 -26.84 5.63 -2.83
C ASN A 179 -27.70 6.43 -3.83
N ASP A 180 -28.88 6.89 -3.43
CA ASP A 180 -29.75 7.77 -4.22
C ASP A 180 -29.11 9.15 -4.41
N VAL A 181 -28.56 9.73 -3.34
CA VAL A 181 -27.81 11.00 -3.39
C VAL A 181 -26.58 10.86 -4.28
N PHE A 182 -25.87 9.73 -4.18
CA PHE A 182 -24.75 9.41 -5.04
C PHE A 182 -25.16 9.35 -6.52
N LYS A 183 -26.19 8.56 -6.86
CA LYS A 183 -26.65 8.39 -8.24
C LYS A 183 -27.03 9.72 -8.89
N ARG A 184 -27.77 10.57 -8.16
CA ARG A 184 -28.14 11.90 -8.64
C ARG A 184 -26.92 12.77 -8.90
N LYS A 185 -26.03 12.92 -7.89
CA LYS A 185 -24.80 13.72 -8.03
C LYS A 185 -23.85 13.18 -9.10
N ALA A 186 -23.81 11.86 -9.27
CA ALA A 186 -23.00 11.21 -10.29
C ALA A 186 -23.54 11.51 -11.70
N SER A 187 -24.87 11.44 -11.90
CA SER A 187 -25.50 11.84 -13.16
C SER A 187 -25.20 13.30 -13.48
N GLU A 188 -25.46 14.21 -12.54
CA GLU A 188 -25.18 15.65 -12.70
C GLU A 188 -23.71 15.90 -13.08
N ALA A 189 -22.77 15.23 -12.41
CA ALA A 189 -21.35 15.39 -12.70
C ALA A 189 -20.96 14.84 -14.09
N VAL A 190 -21.63 13.79 -14.56
CA VAL A 190 -21.43 13.23 -15.91
C VAL A 190 -22.05 14.14 -16.96
N ASP A 191 -23.27 14.62 -16.76
CA ASP A 191 -24.00 15.47 -17.70
C ASP A 191 -23.28 16.82 -17.93
N VAL A 192 -22.58 17.33 -16.93
CA VAL A 192 -21.73 18.53 -17.07
C VAL A 192 -20.48 18.30 -17.94
N LEU A 193 -19.95 17.07 -17.97
CA LEU A 193 -18.69 16.75 -18.64
C LEU A 193 -18.87 16.09 -20.01
N PHE A 194 -19.96 15.37 -20.22
CA PHE A 194 -20.18 14.56 -21.41
C PHE A 194 -21.48 14.93 -22.11
N ALA A 195 -21.39 15.21 -23.41
CA ALA A 195 -22.57 15.36 -24.24
C ALA A 195 -23.20 13.99 -24.52
N ARG A 196 -24.51 13.90 -24.31
CA ARG A 196 -25.28 12.70 -24.62
C ARG A 196 -25.38 12.50 -26.14
N ASN A 197 -25.17 11.26 -26.59
CA ASN A 197 -25.31 10.90 -28.01
C ASN A 197 -26.09 9.58 -28.15
N ASP A 198 -27.40 9.70 -28.40
CA ASP A 198 -28.28 8.54 -28.53
C ASP A 198 -28.18 7.85 -29.90
N LYS A 199 -27.48 8.46 -30.87
CA LYS A 199 -27.37 7.93 -32.25
C LYS A 199 -26.23 6.91 -32.39
N VAL A 200 -25.37 6.77 -31.39
CA VAL A 200 -24.13 6.01 -31.50
C VAL A 200 -24.03 5.02 -30.34
N THR A 201 -23.80 3.74 -30.66
CA THR A 201 -23.52 2.71 -29.66
C THR A 201 -22.02 2.48 -29.50
N LEU A 202 -21.56 2.17 -28.29
CA LEU A 202 -20.15 1.91 -28.02
C LEU A 202 -19.56 0.78 -28.88
N ARG A 203 -20.35 -0.26 -29.17
CA ARG A 203 -19.95 -1.36 -30.06
C ARG A 203 -19.73 -0.88 -31.49
N MET A 204 -20.57 0.03 -31.97
CA MET A 204 -20.42 0.61 -33.30
C MET A 204 -19.15 1.45 -33.40
N VAL A 205 -18.83 2.25 -32.38
CA VAL A 205 -17.57 3.02 -32.33
C VAL A 205 -16.37 2.10 -32.31
N LYS A 206 -16.36 1.07 -31.45
CA LYS A 206 -15.28 0.06 -31.38
C LYS A 206 -15.07 -0.62 -32.73
N ARG A 207 -16.16 -1.03 -33.41
CA ARG A 207 -16.10 -1.65 -34.75
C ARG A 207 -15.52 -0.69 -35.78
N ARG A 208 -15.97 0.57 -35.80
CA ARG A 208 -15.42 1.58 -36.72
C ARG A 208 -13.93 1.81 -36.50
N ALA A 209 -13.49 1.92 -35.24
CA ALA A 209 -12.08 2.06 -34.90
C ALA A 209 -11.25 0.85 -35.35
N LYS A 210 -11.77 -0.37 -35.14
CA LYS A 210 -11.15 -1.61 -35.61
C LYS A 210 -11.01 -1.63 -37.14
N ASN A 211 -12.09 -1.37 -37.87
CA ASN A 211 -12.08 -1.38 -39.33
C ASN A 211 -11.11 -0.35 -39.89
N LEU A 212 -11.01 0.83 -39.29
CA LEU A 212 -10.04 1.85 -39.68
C LEU A 212 -8.60 1.35 -39.46
N CYS A 213 -8.31 0.70 -38.33
CA CYS A 213 -6.99 0.12 -38.08
C CYS A 213 -6.65 -1.01 -39.07
N GLU A 214 -7.63 -1.82 -39.48
CA GLU A 214 -7.47 -2.84 -40.52
C GLU A 214 -7.15 -2.23 -41.87
N GLN A 215 -7.86 -1.17 -42.28
CA GLN A 215 -7.61 -0.45 -43.53
C GLN A 215 -6.21 0.16 -43.57
N LEU A 216 -5.69 0.60 -42.42
CA LEU A 216 -4.33 1.14 -42.27
C LEU A 216 -3.27 0.06 -42.04
N ASN A 217 -3.62 -1.22 -42.16
CA ASN A 217 -2.73 -2.38 -41.92
C ASN A 217 -2.08 -2.41 -40.52
N LEU A 218 -2.74 -1.84 -39.50
CA LEU A 218 -2.26 -1.82 -38.10
C LEU A 218 -2.66 -3.10 -37.36
N THR A 219 -2.18 -4.26 -37.83
CA THR A 219 -2.60 -5.59 -37.37
C THR A 219 -2.49 -5.80 -35.85
N SER A 220 -1.40 -5.35 -35.23
CA SER A 220 -1.19 -5.44 -33.77
C SER A 220 -2.21 -4.61 -32.98
N LEU A 221 -2.52 -3.41 -33.46
CA LEU A 221 -3.51 -2.53 -32.83
C LEU A 221 -4.93 -3.08 -32.99
N THR A 222 -5.27 -3.59 -34.18
CA THR A 222 -6.53 -4.28 -34.46
C THR A 222 -6.76 -5.46 -33.52
N HIS A 223 -5.73 -6.28 -33.29
CA HIS A 223 -5.79 -7.40 -32.37
C HIS A 223 -6.00 -6.92 -30.92
N SER A 224 -5.28 -5.89 -30.50
CA SER A 224 -5.41 -5.27 -29.18
C SER A 224 -6.81 -4.71 -28.93
N ILE A 225 -7.38 -3.99 -29.90
CA ILE A 225 -8.76 -3.47 -29.85
C ILE A 225 -9.74 -4.63 -29.72
N SER A 226 -9.59 -5.68 -30.52
CA SER A 226 -10.49 -6.85 -30.53
C SER A 226 -10.53 -7.52 -29.15
N ASN A 227 -9.36 -7.76 -28.56
CA ASN A 227 -9.19 -8.48 -27.29
C ASN A 227 -9.47 -7.63 -26.03
N SER A 228 -9.77 -6.34 -26.18
CA SER A 228 -10.14 -5.49 -25.04
C SER A 228 -11.37 -6.02 -24.31
N LYS A 229 -11.28 -6.04 -22.97
CA LYS A 229 -12.34 -6.57 -22.09
C LYS A 229 -13.55 -5.65 -22.02
N LYS A 230 -13.34 -4.33 -22.17
CA LYS A 230 -14.36 -3.31 -21.99
C LYS A 230 -14.62 -2.53 -23.28
N CYS A 231 -15.89 -2.22 -23.53
CA CYS A 231 -16.31 -1.34 -24.63
C CYS A 231 -16.49 0.12 -24.19
N SER A 232 -16.62 0.37 -22.89
CA SER A 232 -16.74 1.68 -22.26
C SER A 232 -15.49 2.02 -21.44
N LEU A 233 -15.30 3.31 -21.19
CA LEU A 233 -14.43 3.80 -20.12
C LEU A 233 -15.13 3.57 -18.78
N ASP A 234 -14.36 3.37 -17.71
CA ASP A 234 -14.91 3.34 -16.36
C ASP A 234 -14.96 4.76 -15.80
N LEU A 235 -16.05 5.06 -15.09
CA LEU A 235 -16.20 6.32 -14.36
C LEU A 235 -16.04 6.05 -12.87
N LEU A 236 -15.08 6.75 -12.28
CA LEU A 236 -14.84 6.80 -10.84
C LEU A 236 -15.19 8.21 -10.35
N PHE A 237 -15.51 8.33 -9.07
CA PHE A 237 -15.91 9.62 -8.49
C PHE A 237 -15.13 9.91 -7.22
N ALA A 238 -14.78 11.19 -7.03
CA ALA A 238 -14.21 11.72 -5.79
C ALA A 238 -15.05 12.91 -5.30
N ALA A 239 -15.26 13.01 -3.99
CA ALA A 239 -16.05 14.08 -3.41
C ALA A 239 -15.18 15.33 -3.18
N LYS A 240 -15.59 16.49 -3.71
CA LYS A 240 -14.94 17.78 -3.43
C LYS A 240 -15.49 18.37 -2.13
N THR A 241 -15.10 17.78 -1.00
CA THR A 241 -15.57 18.15 0.36
C THR A 241 -15.24 19.60 0.74
N HIS A 242 -14.14 20.14 0.21
CA HIS A 242 -13.74 21.56 0.32
C HIS A 242 -14.60 22.55 -0.49
N LYS A 243 -15.67 22.12 -1.15
CA LYS A 243 -16.57 22.97 -1.95
C LYS A 243 -18.00 22.86 -1.46
N VAL A 244 -18.72 23.99 -1.51
CA VAL A 244 -20.14 24.06 -1.13
C VAL A 244 -20.94 23.05 -1.93
N GLY A 245 -21.86 22.35 -1.25
CA GLY A 245 -22.69 21.31 -1.84
C GLY A 245 -21.94 20.00 -2.14
N THR A 246 -20.62 19.92 -1.93
CA THR A 246 -19.78 18.74 -2.18
C THR A 246 -20.05 18.09 -3.55
N PRO A 247 -19.71 18.78 -4.66
CA PRO A 247 -19.85 18.23 -6.00
C PRO A 247 -18.87 17.07 -6.22
N LEU A 248 -19.21 16.17 -7.15
CA LEU A 248 -18.34 15.05 -7.51
C LEU A 248 -17.37 15.46 -8.62
N ARG A 249 -16.10 15.07 -8.48
CA ARG A 249 -15.14 15.03 -9.58
C ARG A 249 -15.30 13.67 -10.27
N VAL A 250 -15.56 13.69 -11.57
CA VAL A 250 -15.50 12.48 -12.40
C VAL A 250 -14.04 12.21 -12.76
N ILE A 251 -13.63 10.96 -12.59
CA ILE A 251 -12.31 10.43 -12.95
C ILE A 251 -12.56 9.33 -13.97
N VAL A 252 -12.01 9.50 -15.17
CA VAL A 252 -12.18 8.56 -16.26
C VAL A 252 -10.99 7.59 -16.27
N SER A 253 -11.27 6.29 -16.25
CA SER A 253 -10.25 5.26 -16.39
C SER A 253 -10.43 4.52 -17.72
N GLU A 254 -9.33 4.42 -18.47
CA GLU A 254 -9.27 3.67 -19.72
C GLU A 254 -8.81 2.22 -19.50
N THR A 255 -8.62 1.80 -18.26
CA THR A 255 -8.06 0.47 -17.94
C THR A 255 -8.95 -0.65 -18.48
N GLY A 256 -8.40 -1.44 -19.41
CA GLY A 256 -9.08 -2.56 -20.04
C GLY A 256 -10.04 -2.18 -21.18
N ALA A 257 -10.21 -0.89 -21.47
CA ALA A 257 -10.98 -0.39 -22.60
C ALA A 257 -10.12 -0.34 -23.88
N TRP A 258 -10.73 -0.48 -25.05
CA TRP A 258 -10.01 -0.47 -26.34
C TRP A 258 -9.37 0.90 -26.65
N GLN A 259 -9.93 1.99 -26.14
CA GLN A 259 -9.42 3.34 -26.30
C GLN A 259 -7.99 3.47 -25.77
N ASN A 260 -7.65 2.77 -24.68
CA ASN A 260 -6.29 2.77 -24.13
C ASN A 260 -5.26 2.22 -25.13
N SER A 261 -5.61 1.17 -25.89
CA SER A 261 -4.72 0.61 -26.93
C SER A 261 -4.44 1.64 -28.03
N VAL A 262 -5.48 2.37 -28.44
CA VAL A 262 -5.36 3.44 -29.45
C VAL A 262 -4.55 4.62 -28.89
N ALA A 263 -4.83 5.07 -27.67
CA ALA A 263 -4.10 6.16 -27.02
C ALA A 263 -2.62 5.84 -26.79
N LEU A 264 -2.30 4.59 -26.44
CA LEU A 264 -0.91 4.12 -26.31
C LEU A 264 -0.18 4.09 -27.66
N PHE A 265 -0.87 3.66 -28.72
CA PHE A 265 -0.30 3.67 -30.08
C PHE A 265 0.07 5.09 -30.50
N TYR A 266 -0.82 6.07 -30.33
CA TYR A 266 -0.53 7.47 -30.62
C TYR A 266 0.64 8.02 -29.80
N ARG A 267 0.67 7.77 -28.48
CA ARG A 267 1.76 8.26 -27.62
C ARG A 267 3.14 7.73 -28.02
N ARG A 268 3.22 6.48 -28.50
CA ARG A 268 4.47 5.89 -28.99
C ARG A 268 4.89 6.44 -30.36
N GLY A 269 3.91 6.81 -31.19
CA GLY A 269 4.17 7.43 -32.50
C GLY A 269 4.65 8.88 -32.41
N SER A 270 4.33 9.61 -31.34
CA SER A 270 4.73 11.02 -31.14
C SER A 270 6.08 11.22 -30.44
N THR A 271 6.78 10.13 -30.10
CA THR A 271 8.12 10.18 -29.49
C THR A 271 9.26 9.87 -30.46
N ASN A 272 8.96 9.83 -31.76
CA ASN A 272 9.93 9.82 -32.87
C ASN A 272 9.82 11.14 -33.64
#